data_AF-A0A832Y4M7-F1
#
_entry.id   AF-A0A832Y4M7-F1
#
_cell.length_a   1.000
_cell.length_b   1.000
_cell.length_c   1.000
_cell.angle_alpha   90.00
_cell.angle_beta   90.00
_cell.angle_gamma   90.00
#
_symmetry.space_group_name_H-M   'P 1'
#
loop_
_entity.id
_entity.type
_entity.pdbx_description
1 polymer ?
#
loop_
_entity_poly.entity_id
_entity_poly.type
_entity_poly.pdbx_seq_one_letter_code
_entity_poly.pdbx_strand_id
1 'polypeptide(L)'
;MANESRAEDNFNTIVVGAIATTLVLLLILPMIFVAGKTTYYSAYAVGGDSIIEQYAQVTDMRGTLADDEGYFIANTMSTPMLVNDWKDPHRTALMIIGPEKPIAETEAEAIFDFVTKKGGKVIVAADGTNANRLAQKFGVTFFDAPLNDENQFWLEYENGVAVDGSWLNVWGLAAVSEDVNEMVPAHLRQGCEDTDVREENRRNCRMPVMFRSPTGMKFEPIAQDNLEPNHRDVDILATASPSAFIDVRGNGRADDPKNPAPGDLSLIIRIDYPNISAYDQVTTGSGGIVSGNLRELSVTGSIVFVADDEAFSNRLWTLEAAEETRMSASCEQYTNHCWLDIVRETYWGGNEDYFSLLIDDMMEHDNKKLAKSIRDDKGNFQIVFDESRHVTGVISAPFVEAMGTVVLLTSNTFLKWLVVLNVG
;
A
#
# COMPACT_ATOMS: atom_id res chain seq x y z
N MET A 1 -17.64 62.14 -0.01
CA MET A 1 -18.87 61.45 0.46
C MET A 1 -19.63 60.70 -0.63
N ALA A 2 -20.29 61.31 -1.63
CA ALA A 2 -21.04 60.52 -2.65
C ALA A 2 -20.17 59.75 -3.68
N ASN A 3 -18.89 60.13 -3.83
CA ASN A 3 -17.98 59.49 -4.79
C ASN A 3 -17.11 58.39 -4.17
N GLU A 4 -17.03 58.33 -2.83
CA GLU A 4 -16.28 57.30 -2.10
C GLU A 4 -17.09 56.01 -1.95
N SER A 5 -18.39 56.09 -1.65
CA SER A 5 -19.24 54.89 -1.53
C SER A 5 -19.37 54.14 -2.86
N ARG A 6 -19.37 54.85 -3.99
CA ARG A 6 -19.44 54.27 -5.34
C ARG A 6 -18.13 53.57 -5.75
N ALA A 7 -17.00 54.00 -5.21
CA ALA A 7 -15.70 53.40 -5.45
C ALA A 7 -15.49 52.15 -4.58
N GLU A 8 -15.93 52.18 -3.31
CA GLU A 8 -15.95 51.02 -2.42
C GLU A 8 -16.90 49.92 -2.92
N ASP A 9 -18.11 50.26 -3.38
CA ASP A 9 -19.05 49.28 -3.92
C ASP A 9 -18.51 48.63 -5.21
N ASN A 10 -17.87 49.40 -6.09
CA ASN A 10 -17.22 48.86 -7.28
C ASN A 10 -16.00 47.99 -6.94
N PHE A 11 -15.19 48.39 -5.95
CA PHE A 11 -14.05 47.59 -5.50
C PHE A 11 -14.50 46.27 -4.89
N ASN A 12 -15.48 46.28 -3.99
CA ASN A 12 -16.04 45.06 -3.40
C ASN A 12 -16.68 44.16 -4.46
N THR A 13 -17.39 44.73 -5.44
CA THR A 13 -17.98 43.95 -6.54
C THR A 13 -16.91 43.31 -7.43
N ILE A 14 -15.81 44.02 -7.71
CA ILE A 14 -14.67 43.48 -8.48
C ILE A 14 -13.95 42.41 -7.69
N VAL A 15 -13.71 42.60 -6.39
CA VAL A 15 -13.04 41.62 -5.53
C VAL A 15 -13.89 40.36 -5.37
N VAL A 16 -15.19 40.50 -5.09
CA VAL A 16 -16.12 39.37 -4.98
C VAL A 16 -16.28 38.67 -6.33
N GLY A 17 -16.36 39.42 -7.43
CA GLY A 17 -16.38 38.87 -8.79
C GLY A 17 -15.11 38.10 -9.13
N ALA A 18 -13.94 38.63 -8.77
CA ALA A 18 -12.65 37.96 -8.97
C ALA A 18 -12.55 36.69 -8.11
N ILE A 19 -12.94 36.73 -6.84
CA ILE A 19 -12.94 35.56 -5.95
C ILE A 19 -13.91 34.50 -6.46
N ALA A 20 -15.14 34.88 -6.85
CA ALA A 20 -16.13 33.94 -7.39
C ALA A 20 -15.66 33.31 -8.71
N THR A 21 -15.09 34.11 -9.61
CA THR A 21 -14.54 33.61 -10.88
C THR A 21 -13.34 32.69 -10.63
N THR A 22 -12.48 33.03 -9.68
CA THR A 22 -11.36 32.18 -9.27
C THR A 22 -11.88 30.88 -8.67
N LEU A 23 -12.86 30.90 -7.76
CA LEU A 23 -13.52 29.69 -7.21
C LEU A 23 -14.12 28.80 -8.30
N VAL A 24 -14.82 29.38 -9.26
CA VAL A 24 -15.43 28.62 -10.37
C VAL A 24 -14.35 28.02 -11.28
N LEU A 25 -13.30 28.78 -11.61
CA LEU A 25 -12.16 28.27 -12.38
C LEU A 25 -11.40 27.19 -11.60
N LEU A 26 -11.24 27.37 -10.29
CA LEU A 26 -10.61 26.40 -9.39
C LEU A 26 -11.40 25.08 -9.38
N LEU A 27 -12.72 25.10 -9.47
CA LEU A 27 -13.54 23.88 -9.50
C LEU A 27 -13.62 23.23 -10.88
N ILE A 28 -13.69 24.02 -11.96
CA ILE A 28 -13.97 23.50 -13.31
C ILE A 28 -12.69 23.11 -14.07
N LEU A 29 -11.59 23.87 -13.91
CA LEU A 29 -10.35 23.59 -14.63
C LEU A 29 -9.80 22.17 -14.38
N PRO A 30 -9.75 21.65 -13.13
CA PRO A 30 -9.30 20.29 -12.88
C PRO A 30 -10.10 19.24 -13.67
N MET A 31 -11.43 19.40 -13.75
CA MET A 31 -12.30 18.46 -14.48
C MET A 31 -12.00 18.43 -15.99
N ILE A 32 -11.71 19.58 -16.60
CA ILE A 32 -11.38 19.66 -18.02
C ILE A 32 -10.01 19.05 -18.32
N PHE A 33 -9.06 19.08 -17.38
CA PHE A 33 -7.70 18.57 -17.57
C PHE A 33 -7.51 17.09 -17.22
N VAL A 34 -8.45 16.49 -16.47
CA VAL A 34 -8.49 15.05 -16.20
C VAL A 34 -9.23 14.29 -17.32
N ALA A 35 -10.04 14.99 -18.12
CA ALA A 35 -10.73 14.39 -19.26
C ALA A 35 -9.74 13.78 -20.28
N GLY A 36 -9.78 12.45 -20.43
CA GLY A 36 -9.00 11.71 -21.42
C GLY A 36 -7.67 11.13 -20.93
N LYS A 37 -7.40 11.10 -19.62
CA LYS A 37 -6.27 10.35 -19.04
C LYS A 37 -6.77 9.20 -18.20
N THR A 38 -6.18 8.03 -18.41
CA THR A 38 -6.44 6.83 -17.62
C THR A 38 -5.64 6.90 -16.33
N THR A 39 -6.27 6.55 -15.22
CA THR A 39 -5.63 6.38 -13.91
C THR A 39 -5.64 4.90 -13.62
N TYR A 40 -4.49 4.35 -13.22
CA TYR A 40 -4.37 2.95 -12.84
C TYR A 40 -4.24 2.85 -11.32
N TYR A 41 -4.67 1.72 -10.76
CA TYR A 41 -4.56 1.41 -9.33
C TYR A 41 -5.23 2.40 -8.37
N SER A 42 -6.26 3.12 -8.83
CA SER A 42 -7.06 3.99 -7.95
C SER A 42 -8.11 3.17 -7.21
N ALA A 43 -8.32 3.49 -5.94
CA ALA A 43 -9.37 2.87 -5.11
C ALA A 43 -10.77 3.46 -5.41
N TYR A 44 -10.82 4.58 -6.15
CA TYR A 44 -12.03 5.38 -6.38
C TYR A 44 -12.38 5.54 -7.87
N ALA A 45 -11.47 5.19 -8.78
CA ALA A 45 -11.79 5.19 -10.19
C ALA A 45 -12.69 3.99 -10.53
N VAL A 46 -13.90 4.26 -11.00
CA VAL A 46 -14.80 3.25 -11.55
C VAL A 46 -14.47 3.07 -13.04
N GLY A 47 -13.29 2.49 -13.31
CA GLY A 47 -12.90 1.98 -14.63
C GLY A 47 -12.37 2.99 -15.66
N GLY A 48 -11.81 2.41 -16.72
CA GLY A 48 -11.51 3.03 -18.02
C GLY A 48 -12.43 2.48 -19.13
N ASP A 49 -12.16 2.86 -20.38
CA ASP A 49 -12.96 2.46 -21.54
C ASP A 49 -12.85 0.95 -21.86
N SER A 50 -11.85 0.26 -21.29
CA SER A 50 -11.59 -1.16 -21.49
C SER A 50 -11.70 -2.01 -20.22
N ILE A 51 -11.96 -3.30 -20.40
CA ILE A 51 -12.02 -4.28 -19.30
C ILE A 51 -10.68 -4.41 -18.55
N ILE A 52 -9.56 -4.21 -19.26
CA ILE A 52 -8.21 -4.28 -18.67
C ILE A 52 -8.03 -3.14 -17.66
N GLU A 53 -8.50 -1.93 -17.98
CA GLU A 53 -8.39 -0.78 -17.09
C GLU A 53 -9.27 -0.91 -15.84
N GLN A 54 -10.39 -1.65 -15.94
CA GLN A 54 -11.23 -1.96 -14.77
C GLN A 54 -10.54 -2.95 -13.84
N TYR A 55 -9.91 -3.98 -14.41
CA TYR A 55 -9.19 -4.99 -13.65
C TYR A 55 -7.90 -4.47 -13.00
N ALA A 56 -7.35 -3.37 -13.50
CA ALA A 56 -6.17 -2.73 -12.93
C ALA A 56 -6.46 -1.76 -11.77
N GLN A 57 -7.72 -1.49 -11.43
CA GLN A 57 -8.05 -0.64 -10.27
C GLN A 57 -7.88 -1.42 -8.95
N VAL A 58 -7.93 -0.73 -7.81
CA VAL A 58 -7.90 -1.37 -6.47
C VAL A 58 -9.23 -1.19 -5.72
N THR A 59 -10.33 -1.09 -6.49
CA THR A 59 -11.69 -0.87 -5.93
C THR A 59 -12.19 -2.06 -5.14
N ASP A 60 -11.79 -3.28 -5.51
CA ASP A 60 -12.21 -4.51 -4.84
C ASP A 60 -11.51 -4.62 -3.48
N MET A 61 -10.20 -4.32 -3.42
CA MET A 61 -9.48 -4.13 -2.16
C MET A 61 -10.17 -3.12 -1.24
N ARG A 62 -10.54 -1.96 -1.78
CA ARG A 62 -11.29 -0.94 -1.02
C ARG A 62 -12.62 -1.50 -0.49
N GLY A 63 -13.33 -2.27 -1.32
CA GLY A 63 -14.59 -2.93 -0.98
C GLY A 63 -14.42 -3.92 0.16
N THR A 64 -13.52 -4.90 0.03
CA THR A 64 -13.22 -5.91 1.06
C THR A 64 -12.85 -5.25 2.40
N LEU A 65 -11.94 -4.27 2.37
CA LEU A 65 -11.48 -3.61 3.60
C LEU A 65 -12.58 -2.78 4.28
N ALA A 66 -13.49 -2.19 3.51
CA ALA A 66 -14.61 -1.40 4.05
C ALA A 66 -15.77 -2.27 4.53
N ASP A 67 -16.28 -3.12 3.65
CA ASP A 67 -17.59 -3.76 3.79
C ASP A 67 -17.47 -5.12 4.49
N ASP A 68 -16.43 -5.90 4.20
CA ASP A 68 -16.23 -7.23 4.77
C ASP A 68 -15.43 -7.17 6.09
N GLU A 69 -14.34 -6.41 6.10
CA GLU A 69 -13.46 -6.25 7.28
C GLU A 69 -13.91 -5.11 8.22
N GLY A 70 -14.67 -4.13 7.72
CA GLY A 70 -15.24 -3.07 8.57
C GLY A 70 -14.28 -1.93 8.94
N TYR A 71 -13.16 -1.75 8.24
CA TYR A 71 -12.25 -0.62 8.47
C TYR A 71 -12.86 0.71 8.02
N PHE A 72 -12.43 1.81 8.65
CA PHE A 72 -12.77 3.14 8.15
C PHE A 72 -11.87 3.53 6.97
N ILE A 73 -12.43 3.57 5.78
CA ILE A 73 -11.69 3.94 4.57
C ILE A 73 -11.73 5.44 4.30
N ALA A 74 -10.58 6.01 3.96
CA ALA A 74 -10.43 7.38 3.47
C ALA A 74 -9.45 7.46 2.29
N ASN A 75 -9.39 8.62 1.63
CA ASN A 75 -8.40 8.94 0.61
C ASN A 75 -7.65 10.23 0.95
N THR A 76 -6.42 10.35 0.45
CA THR A 76 -5.71 11.63 0.42
C THR A 76 -5.43 12.03 -1.02
N MET A 77 -6.05 13.15 -1.43
CA MET A 77 -5.84 13.77 -2.75
C MET A 77 -4.71 14.81 -2.73
N SER A 78 -4.18 15.13 -1.55
CA SER A 78 -3.04 16.05 -1.39
C SER A 78 -1.84 15.33 -0.79
N THR A 79 -0.66 15.96 -0.91
CA THR A 79 0.62 15.33 -0.57
C THR A 79 0.60 14.75 0.84
N PRO A 80 1.22 13.58 1.08
CA PRO A 80 1.31 12.95 2.39
C PRO A 80 2.00 13.79 3.48
N MET A 81 2.35 15.05 3.25
CA MET A 81 2.79 15.97 4.31
C MET A 81 1.75 16.13 5.44
N LEU A 82 0.48 15.80 5.19
CA LEU A 82 -0.59 15.85 6.18
C LEU A 82 -0.72 14.58 7.05
N VAL A 83 0.02 13.50 6.76
CA VAL A 83 0.00 12.27 7.59
C VAL A 83 0.38 12.56 9.04
N ASN A 84 1.18 13.61 9.24
CA ASN A 84 1.61 14.06 10.54
C ASN A 84 0.49 14.67 11.39
N ASP A 85 -0.57 15.16 10.77
CA ASP A 85 -1.71 15.80 11.44
C ASP A 85 -2.90 14.82 11.61
N TRP A 86 -2.75 13.55 11.22
CA TRP A 86 -3.80 12.56 11.39
C TRP A 86 -4.08 12.26 12.86
N LYS A 87 -5.36 12.06 13.15
CA LYS A 87 -5.83 11.69 14.47
C LYS A 87 -5.52 10.21 14.68
N ASP A 88 -4.77 9.91 15.74
CA ASP A 88 -4.36 8.56 16.15
C ASP A 88 -3.55 7.77 15.09
N PRO A 89 -2.36 8.28 14.69
CA PRO A 89 -1.53 7.70 13.63
C PRO A 89 -1.25 6.20 13.79
N HIS A 90 -1.11 5.72 15.04
CA HIS A 90 -0.81 4.33 15.34
C HIS A 90 -1.92 3.34 14.96
N ARG A 91 -3.13 3.84 14.68
CA ARG A 91 -4.30 3.10 14.19
C ARG A 91 -4.61 3.37 12.71
N THR A 92 -3.70 4.03 11.99
CA THR A 92 -3.89 4.41 10.61
C THR A 92 -2.86 3.72 9.71
N ALA A 93 -3.36 3.10 8.65
CA ALA A 93 -2.56 2.57 7.55
C ALA A 93 -2.66 3.47 6.32
N LEU A 94 -1.53 3.79 5.70
CA LEU A 94 -1.42 4.51 4.43
C LEU A 94 -1.05 3.54 3.31
N MET A 95 -1.87 3.49 2.27
CA MET A 95 -1.67 2.66 1.08
C MET A 95 -1.13 3.53 -0.06
N ILE A 96 0.09 3.25 -0.52
CA ILE A 96 0.72 3.89 -1.67
C ILE A 96 0.92 2.82 -2.73
N ILE A 97 -0.04 2.68 -3.63
CA ILE A 97 -0.05 1.65 -4.67
C ILE A 97 0.22 2.33 -6.02
N GLY A 98 1.14 1.78 -6.80
CA GLY A 98 1.46 2.26 -8.16
C GLY A 98 1.76 3.76 -8.25
N PRO A 99 2.74 4.30 -7.50
CA PRO A 99 3.05 5.73 -7.56
C PRO A 99 3.56 6.12 -8.96
N GLU A 100 2.73 6.79 -9.76
CA GLU A 100 3.05 7.19 -11.14
C GLU A 100 4.08 8.33 -11.23
N LYS A 101 4.41 8.97 -10.10
CA LYS A 101 5.42 10.03 -9.97
C LYS A 101 6.29 9.82 -8.73
N PRO A 102 7.59 10.18 -8.79
CA PRO A 102 8.50 9.97 -7.67
C PRO A 102 8.05 10.65 -6.38
N ILE A 103 8.24 9.97 -5.25
CA ILE A 103 8.00 10.53 -3.92
C ILE A 103 8.98 11.66 -3.64
N ALA A 104 8.50 12.85 -3.25
CA ALA A 104 9.36 13.99 -2.93
C ALA A 104 10.13 13.77 -1.60
N GLU A 105 11.29 14.41 -1.42
CA GLU A 105 12.09 14.23 -0.19
C GLU A 105 11.32 14.60 1.08
N THR A 106 10.55 15.71 1.02
CA THR A 106 9.73 16.17 2.14
C THR A 106 8.57 15.23 2.45
N GLU A 107 8.00 14.56 1.44
CA GLU A 107 6.96 13.55 1.63
C GLU A 107 7.55 12.27 2.21
N ALA A 108 8.69 11.82 1.67
CA ALA A 108 9.40 10.65 2.17
C ALA A 108 9.78 10.82 3.64
N GLU A 109 10.23 12.02 4.04
CA GLU A 109 10.51 12.34 5.44
C GLU A 109 9.26 12.33 6.32
N ALA A 110 8.13 12.87 5.83
CA ALA A 110 6.88 12.85 6.58
C ALA A 110 6.35 11.43 6.80
N ILE A 111 6.46 10.56 5.79
CA ILE A 111 6.09 9.14 5.89
C ILE A 111 7.06 8.40 6.81
N PHE A 112 8.36 8.69 6.72
CA PHE A 112 9.36 8.12 7.63
C PHE A 112 9.04 8.47 9.09
N ASP A 113 8.71 9.73 9.38
CA ASP A 113 8.30 10.16 10.73
C ASP A 113 6.96 9.55 11.17
N PHE A 114 6.01 9.40 10.25
CA PHE A 114 4.74 8.75 10.51
C PHE A 114 4.93 7.30 11.00
N VAL A 115 5.80 6.54 10.33
CA VAL A 115 6.14 5.17 10.75
C VAL A 115 6.97 5.19 12.02
N THR A 116 8.14 5.83 12.00
CA THR A 116 9.17 5.66 13.04
C THR A 116 8.92 6.43 14.33
N LYS A 117 8.09 7.49 14.30
CA LYS A 117 7.84 8.35 15.49
C LYS A 117 6.38 8.32 15.94
N LYS A 118 5.45 7.92 15.08
CA LYS A 118 4.00 7.99 15.38
C LYS A 118 3.30 6.63 15.37
N GLY A 119 4.00 5.56 15.00
CA GLY A 119 3.44 4.21 14.98
C GLY A 119 2.54 3.94 13.79
N GLY A 120 2.56 4.81 12.78
CA GLY A 120 1.77 4.66 11.56
C GLY A 120 2.17 3.42 10.77
N LYS A 121 1.19 2.90 10.01
CA LYS A 121 1.38 1.73 9.15
C LYS A 121 1.40 2.17 7.70
N VAL A 122 2.28 1.60 6.87
CA VAL A 122 2.38 1.98 5.46
C VAL A 122 2.56 0.74 4.61
N ILE A 123 1.85 0.63 3.49
CA ILE A 123 2.13 -0.34 2.44
C ILE A 123 2.48 0.43 1.17
N VAL A 124 3.63 0.13 0.59
CA VAL A 124 4.13 0.73 -0.65
C VAL A 124 4.30 -0.36 -1.69
N ALA A 125 3.50 -0.31 -2.74
CA ALA A 125 3.56 -1.24 -3.86
C ALA A 125 3.99 -0.49 -5.12
N ALA A 126 5.08 -0.94 -5.75
CA ALA A 126 5.62 -0.30 -6.94
C ALA A 126 6.40 -1.31 -7.79
N ASP A 127 6.30 -1.16 -9.10
CA ASP A 127 7.00 -1.96 -10.12
C ASP A 127 8.31 -1.29 -10.60
N GLY A 128 8.73 -0.20 -9.97
CA GLY A 128 9.85 0.62 -10.43
C GLY A 128 10.42 1.60 -9.41
N THR A 129 11.16 2.60 -9.90
CA THR A 129 12.00 3.45 -9.04
C THR A 129 11.30 4.65 -8.40
N ASN A 130 10.02 4.89 -8.68
CA ASN A 130 9.27 6.04 -8.13
C ASN A 130 9.17 6.03 -6.59
N ALA A 131 9.17 4.85 -5.97
CA ALA A 131 9.16 4.67 -4.52
C ALA A 131 10.55 4.76 -3.87
N ASN A 132 11.65 4.74 -4.64
CA ASN A 132 13.01 4.57 -4.08
C ASN A 132 13.43 5.66 -3.11
N ARG A 133 12.96 6.90 -3.27
CA ARG A 133 13.32 7.97 -2.32
C ARG A 133 12.78 7.70 -0.91
N LEU A 134 11.60 7.08 -0.80
CA LEU A 134 11.05 6.61 0.47
C LEU A 134 11.75 5.32 0.89
N ALA A 135 11.82 4.33 -0.01
CA ALA A 135 12.34 2.99 0.28
C ALA A 135 13.79 3.02 0.83
N GLN A 136 14.65 3.88 0.27
CA GLN A 136 16.04 4.03 0.68
C GLN A 136 16.19 4.54 2.13
N LYS A 137 15.24 5.30 2.67
CA LYS A 137 15.25 5.70 4.09
C LYS A 137 15.13 4.49 5.03
N PHE A 138 14.55 3.40 4.53
CA PHE A 138 14.40 2.14 5.23
C PHE A 138 15.41 1.07 4.79
N GLY A 139 16.36 1.39 3.90
CA GLY A 139 17.34 0.42 3.38
C GLY A 139 16.78 -0.50 2.29
N VAL A 140 15.68 -0.14 1.65
CA VAL A 140 15.09 -0.92 0.54
C VAL A 140 15.37 -0.21 -0.79
N THR A 141 15.69 -0.98 -1.82
CA THR A 141 15.84 -0.49 -3.19
C THR A 141 15.04 -1.34 -4.17
N PHE A 142 14.15 -0.69 -4.91
CA PHE A 142 13.45 -1.23 -6.09
C PHE A 142 14.37 -1.16 -7.31
N PHE A 143 14.37 -2.21 -8.12
CA PHE A 143 15.04 -2.19 -9.43
C PHE A 143 14.18 -1.43 -10.46
N ASP A 144 14.83 -0.96 -11.54
CA ASP A 144 14.21 -0.14 -12.60
C ASP A 144 13.77 -0.98 -13.82
N ALA A 145 13.56 -2.27 -13.63
CA ALA A 145 13.20 -3.21 -14.67
C ALA A 145 12.52 -4.46 -14.08
N PRO A 146 11.72 -5.18 -14.87
CA PRO A 146 10.97 -6.32 -14.38
C PRO A 146 11.88 -7.51 -14.04
N LEU A 147 11.48 -8.23 -13.00
CA LEU A 147 12.02 -9.50 -12.56
C LEU A 147 11.38 -10.62 -13.39
N ASN A 148 12.22 -11.48 -13.94
CA ASN A 148 11.81 -12.72 -14.61
C ASN A 148 12.19 -13.91 -13.74
N ASP A 149 11.23 -14.81 -13.52
CA ASP A 149 11.44 -16.04 -12.77
C ASP A 149 11.03 -17.28 -13.60
N GLU A 150 12.01 -18.07 -13.99
CA GLU A 150 11.77 -19.31 -14.74
C GLU A 150 11.27 -20.47 -13.86
N ASN A 151 11.38 -20.36 -12.53
CA ASN A 151 11.09 -21.43 -11.59
C ASN A 151 9.87 -21.17 -10.71
N GLN A 152 9.42 -19.92 -10.60
CA GLN A 152 8.26 -19.51 -9.82
C GLN A 152 7.32 -18.64 -10.64
N PHE A 153 6.69 -19.23 -11.67
CA PHE A 153 5.72 -18.54 -12.50
C PHE A 153 4.37 -19.27 -12.58
N TRP A 154 3.30 -18.50 -12.74
CA TRP A 154 1.94 -18.97 -12.92
C TRP A 154 1.50 -18.83 -14.39
N LEU A 155 0.46 -19.58 -14.76
CA LEU A 155 -0.03 -19.70 -16.13
C LEU A 155 -1.43 -19.13 -16.27
N GLU A 156 -1.72 -18.59 -17.45
CA GLU A 156 -3.08 -18.28 -17.88
C GLU A 156 -3.66 -19.47 -18.65
N TYR A 157 -4.99 -19.62 -18.63
CA TYR A 157 -5.70 -20.77 -19.20
C TYR A 157 -6.74 -20.35 -20.23
N GLU A 158 -6.66 -20.92 -21.44
CA GLU A 158 -7.66 -20.74 -22.49
C GLU A 158 -8.39 -22.06 -22.73
N ASN A 159 -9.71 -22.08 -22.51
CA ASN A 159 -10.54 -23.29 -22.62
C ASN A 159 -10.03 -24.48 -21.77
N GLY A 160 -9.47 -24.18 -20.59
CA GLY A 160 -8.91 -25.19 -19.68
C GLY A 160 -7.52 -25.71 -20.07
N VAL A 161 -6.90 -25.12 -21.11
CA VAL A 161 -5.54 -25.44 -21.56
C VAL A 161 -4.63 -24.28 -21.20
N ALA A 162 -3.49 -24.56 -20.58
CA ALA A 162 -2.48 -23.55 -20.29
C ALA A 162 -1.98 -22.86 -21.59
N VAL A 163 -1.93 -21.53 -21.56
CA VAL A 163 -1.30 -20.70 -22.58
C VAL A 163 0.21 -20.66 -22.32
N ASP A 164 1.01 -20.30 -23.33
CA ASP A 164 2.46 -20.08 -23.18
C ASP A 164 2.72 -19.14 -22.00
N GLY A 165 3.45 -19.64 -21.01
CA GLY A 165 3.74 -18.91 -19.78
C GLY A 165 4.71 -17.75 -19.99
N SER A 166 4.53 -16.72 -19.18
CA SER A 166 5.49 -15.61 -19.07
C SER A 166 6.25 -15.73 -17.76
N TRP A 167 7.58 -15.60 -17.79
CA TRP A 167 8.39 -15.52 -16.57
C TRP A 167 8.16 -14.24 -15.77
N LEU A 168 7.38 -13.30 -16.32
CA LEU A 168 6.89 -12.11 -15.62
C LEU A 168 5.71 -12.42 -14.70
N ASN A 169 4.99 -13.52 -14.92
CA ASN A 169 3.85 -13.93 -14.11
C ASN A 169 4.36 -14.67 -12.88
N VAL A 170 4.95 -13.96 -11.93
CA VAL A 170 5.67 -14.56 -10.79
C VAL A 170 4.70 -14.90 -9.65
N TRP A 171 4.96 -15.98 -8.93
CA TRP A 171 4.31 -16.23 -7.64
C TRP A 171 5.37 -16.28 -6.52
N GLY A 172 4.98 -15.86 -5.33
CA GLY A 172 5.80 -15.98 -4.11
C GLY A 172 5.06 -16.75 -3.03
N LEU A 173 5.80 -17.39 -2.12
CA LEU A 173 5.23 -17.96 -0.89
C LEU A 173 5.57 -17.04 0.27
N ALA A 174 4.56 -16.28 0.70
CA ALA A 174 4.71 -15.22 1.66
C ALA A 174 4.39 -15.66 3.10
N ALA A 175 5.26 -15.34 4.05
CA ALA A 175 4.96 -15.39 5.48
C ALA A 175 4.30 -14.08 5.92
N VAL A 176 3.59 -14.08 7.06
CA VAL A 176 2.85 -12.88 7.53
C VAL A 176 3.66 -12.05 8.51
N SER A 177 4.30 -12.70 9.49
CA SER A 177 4.94 -12.01 10.63
C SER A 177 6.38 -12.49 10.94
N GLU A 178 7.00 -13.24 10.04
CA GLU A 178 8.35 -13.82 10.23
C GLU A 178 9.16 -13.80 8.92
N ASP A 179 10.47 -13.59 9.01
CA ASP A 179 11.38 -13.67 7.86
C ASP A 179 11.47 -15.10 7.29
N VAL A 180 11.17 -15.26 6.00
CA VAL A 180 11.20 -16.58 5.32
C VAL A 180 12.60 -17.20 5.27
N ASN A 181 13.67 -16.39 5.35
CA ASN A 181 15.05 -16.87 5.37
C ASN A 181 15.44 -17.43 6.74
N GLU A 182 14.72 -17.07 7.80
CA GLU A 182 14.98 -17.53 9.17
C GLU A 182 14.00 -18.64 9.63
N MET A 183 12.93 -18.90 8.86
CA MET A 183 11.98 -19.97 9.15
C MET A 183 12.65 -21.35 9.18
N VAL A 184 12.22 -22.19 10.13
CA VAL A 184 12.69 -23.57 10.19
C VAL A 184 12.14 -24.39 9.00
N PRO A 185 12.88 -25.42 8.53
CA PRO A 185 12.51 -26.17 7.33
C PRO A 185 11.12 -26.83 7.33
N ALA A 186 10.55 -27.10 8.51
CA ALA A 186 9.20 -27.64 8.63
C ALA A 186 8.13 -26.59 8.25
N HIS A 187 8.28 -25.35 8.72
CA HIS A 187 7.36 -24.25 8.45
C HIS A 187 7.51 -23.71 7.03
N LEU A 188 8.70 -23.84 6.44
CA LEU A 188 8.89 -23.66 4.99
C LEU A 188 8.09 -24.64 4.12
N ARG A 189 7.42 -25.66 4.67
CA ARG A 189 6.55 -26.55 3.87
C ARG A 189 5.09 -26.50 4.32
N GLN A 190 4.77 -25.58 5.21
CA GLN A 190 3.48 -25.44 5.82
C GLN A 190 2.71 -24.29 5.16
N GLY A 191 1.55 -24.62 4.60
CA GLY A 191 0.52 -23.65 4.23
C GLY A 191 -0.19 -23.12 5.46
N CYS A 192 -0.75 -21.91 5.39
CA CYS A 192 -1.68 -21.45 6.42
C CYS A 192 -3.01 -22.19 6.29
N GLU A 193 -3.52 -22.77 7.38
CA GLU A 193 -4.85 -23.40 7.40
C GLU A 193 -5.95 -22.34 7.60
N ASP A 194 -7.16 -22.57 7.10
CA ASP A 194 -8.30 -21.64 7.25
C ASP A 194 -8.58 -21.26 8.71
N THR A 195 -8.35 -22.19 9.65
CA THR A 195 -8.46 -21.93 11.09
C THR A 195 -7.33 -21.07 11.61
N ASP A 196 -6.12 -21.17 11.06
CA ASP A 196 -4.98 -20.32 11.43
C ASP A 196 -5.18 -18.88 10.94
N VAL A 197 -5.72 -18.70 9.74
CA VAL A 197 -6.09 -17.38 9.18
C VAL A 197 -7.19 -16.72 10.01
N ARG A 198 -8.17 -17.49 10.50
CA ARG A 198 -9.33 -16.99 11.26
C ARG A 198 -9.10 -16.85 12.77
N GLU A 199 -8.12 -17.56 13.33
CA GLU A 199 -7.73 -17.48 14.75
C GLU A 199 -6.48 -16.60 14.99
N GLU A 200 -6.09 -15.78 14.00
CA GLU A 200 -4.94 -14.86 14.09
C GLU A 200 -3.59 -15.59 14.34
N ASN A 201 -3.47 -16.85 13.91
CA ASN A 201 -2.20 -17.58 13.96
C ASN A 201 -1.33 -17.24 12.75
N ARG A 202 -0.62 -16.12 12.87
CA ARG A 202 0.10 -15.45 11.77
C ARG A 202 1.56 -15.91 11.61
N ARG A 203 1.92 -17.04 12.23
CA ARG A 203 3.29 -17.56 12.30
C ARG A 203 3.38 -18.97 11.73
N ASN A 204 4.59 -19.36 11.36
CA ASN A 204 4.94 -20.73 11.00
C ASN A 204 4.20 -21.30 9.77
N CYS A 205 3.61 -20.43 8.94
CA CYS A 205 2.87 -20.81 7.75
C CYS A 205 3.11 -19.80 6.63
N ARG A 206 2.84 -20.20 5.38
CA ARG A 206 3.02 -19.35 4.19
C ARG A 206 1.84 -19.46 3.24
N MET A 207 1.56 -18.39 2.51
CA MET A 207 0.46 -18.30 1.54
C MET A 207 1.01 -17.92 0.16
N PRO A 208 0.45 -18.48 -0.93
CA PRO A 208 0.80 -18.04 -2.27
C PRO A 208 0.30 -16.61 -2.51
N VAL A 209 1.15 -15.78 -3.10
CA VAL A 209 0.82 -14.42 -3.57
C VAL A 209 1.24 -14.32 -5.03
N MET A 210 0.34 -13.82 -5.88
CA MET A 210 0.58 -13.67 -7.31
C MET A 210 1.05 -12.25 -7.62
N PHE A 211 1.98 -12.16 -8.57
CA PHE A 211 2.54 -10.92 -9.10
C PHE A 211 2.51 -10.95 -10.63
N ARG A 212 2.45 -9.79 -11.27
CA ARG A 212 2.54 -9.64 -12.73
C ARG A 212 3.56 -8.57 -13.10
N SER A 213 4.65 -9.02 -13.68
CA SER A 213 5.82 -8.19 -13.99
C SER A 213 6.39 -7.46 -12.76
N PRO A 214 6.53 -8.13 -11.59
CA PRO A 214 7.12 -7.49 -10.43
C PRO A 214 8.51 -6.96 -10.79
N THR A 215 8.96 -5.92 -10.11
CA THR A 215 10.39 -5.63 -10.05
C THR A 215 11.07 -6.59 -9.05
N GLY A 216 12.37 -6.43 -8.86
CA GLY A 216 13.02 -6.95 -7.66
C GLY A 216 13.06 -5.90 -6.57
N MET A 217 13.21 -6.34 -5.32
CA MET A 217 13.69 -5.49 -4.24
C MET A 217 14.93 -6.10 -3.60
N LYS A 218 15.78 -5.22 -3.08
CA LYS A 218 16.92 -5.60 -2.24
C LYS A 218 16.89 -4.80 -0.94
N PHE A 219 17.18 -5.50 0.16
CA PHE A 219 17.45 -4.88 1.44
C PHE A 219 18.96 -4.69 1.65
N GLU A 220 19.34 -3.50 2.10
CA GLU A 220 20.70 -3.16 2.50
C GLU A 220 20.66 -2.43 3.85
N PRO A 221 21.40 -2.91 4.88
CA PRO A 221 21.38 -2.28 6.19
C PRO A 221 21.79 -0.81 6.14
N ILE A 222 21.04 0.05 6.83
CA ILE A 222 21.35 1.46 6.98
C ILE A 222 22.42 1.66 8.06
N ALA A 223 23.05 2.83 8.10
CA ALA A 223 24.08 3.13 9.08
C ALA A 223 23.60 2.93 10.54
N GLN A 224 22.32 3.21 10.82
CA GLN A 224 21.73 3.06 12.15
C GLN A 224 21.61 1.59 12.58
N ASP A 225 21.42 0.63 11.66
CA ASP A 225 21.38 -0.81 11.99
C ASP A 225 22.69 -1.27 12.66
N ASN A 226 23.82 -0.65 12.31
CA ASN A 226 25.11 -0.97 12.91
C ASN A 226 25.31 -0.31 14.29
N LEU A 227 24.66 0.83 14.54
CA LEU A 227 24.79 1.60 15.78
C LEU A 227 23.80 1.11 16.84
N GLU A 228 22.58 0.78 16.42
CA GLU A 228 21.46 0.36 17.26
C GLU A 228 20.76 -0.86 16.63
N PRO A 229 21.34 -2.07 16.73
CA PRO A 229 20.84 -3.25 16.00
C PRO A 229 19.38 -3.64 16.28
N ASN A 230 18.81 -3.20 17.40
CA ASN A 230 17.45 -3.56 17.83
C ASN A 230 16.46 -2.39 17.73
N HIS A 231 16.77 -1.33 16.97
CA HIS A 231 15.86 -0.19 16.80
C HIS A 231 14.70 -0.47 15.84
N ARG A 232 14.82 -1.51 15.01
CA ARG A 232 13.81 -1.99 14.08
C ARG A 232 14.03 -3.48 13.80
N ASP A 233 12.96 -4.16 13.43
CA ASP A 233 12.95 -5.53 12.96
C ASP A 233 12.69 -5.53 11.45
N VAL A 234 13.44 -6.33 10.67
CA VAL A 234 13.33 -6.39 9.21
C VAL A 234 13.06 -7.84 8.83
N ASP A 235 11.91 -8.08 8.23
CA ASP A 235 11.48 -9.40 7.78
C ASP A 235 11.27 -9.41 6.27
N ILE A 236 12.01 -10.26 5.57
CA ILE A 236 11.70 -10.60 4.18
C ILE A 236 10.56 -11.60 4.19
N LEU A 237 9.36 -11.16 3.81
CA LEU A 237 8.15 -11.97 3.87
C LEU A 237 8.00 -12.87 2.65
N ALA A 238 8.53 -12.49 1.50
CA ALA A 238 8.53 -13.32 0.28
C ALA A 238 9.76 -13.05 -0.58
N THR A 239 10.29 -14.10 -1.21
CA THR A 239 11.45 -14.03 -2.11
C THR A 239 11.10 -14.63 -3.47
N ALA A 240 11.75 -14.13 -4.52
CA ALA A 240 11.78 -14.82 -5.80
C ALA A 240 12.73 -16.03 -5.74
N SER A 241 12.79 -16.82 -6.81
CA SER A 241 13.73 -17.93 -6.89
C SER A 241 15.18 -17.43 -6.95
N PRO A 242 16.17 -18.23 -6.49
CA PRO A 242 17.58 -17.87 -6.61
C PRO A 242 18.09 -17.70 -8.06
N SER A 243 17.34 -18.22 -9.04
CA SER A 243 17.62 -18.08 -10.48
C SER A 243 16.97 -16.84 -11.10
N ALA A 244 16.10 -16.13 -10.36
CA ALA A 244 15.43 -14.95 -10.87
C ALA A 244 16.44 -13.84 -11.22
N PHE A 245 16.11 -13.07 -12.26
CA PHE A 245 16.97 -12.00 -12.77
C PHE A 245 16.15 -10.78 -13.16
N ILE A 246 16.80 -9.62 -13.12
CA ILE A 246 16.20 -8.36 -13.56
C ILE A 246 16.53 -8.15 -15.04
N ASP A 247 15.51 -8.04 -15.89
CA ASP A 247 15.69 -7.88 -17.34
C ASP A 247 15.85 -6.42 -17.75
N VAL A 248 16.96 -5.80 -17.33
CA VAL A 248 17.29 -4.41 -17.70
C VAL A 248 17.50 -4.22 -19.21
N ARG A 249 17.72 -5.31 -19.96
CA ARG A 249 17.90 -5.27 -21.41
C ARG A 249 16.61 -5.44 -22.19
N GLY A 250 15.54 -5.93 -21.57
CA GLY A 250 14.27 -6.25 -22.22
C GLY A 250 14.39 -7.39 -23.23
N ASN A 251 15.32 -8.33 -23.00
CA ASN A 251 15.58 -9.44 -23.92
C ASN A 251 15.11 -10.81 -23.39
N GLY A 252 14.61 -10.86 -22.16
CA GLY A 252 14.12 -12.07 -21.48
C GLY A 252 15.19 -13.14 -21.26
N ARG A 253 16.48 -12.77 -21.21
CA ARG A 253 17.59 -13.73 -21.18
C ARG A 253 18.39 -13.66 -19.89
N ALA A 254 18.34 -14.74 -19.11
CA ALA A 254 19.14 -14.92 -17.90
C ALA A 254 20.66 -15.03 -18.18
N ASP A 255 21.05 -15.43 -19.40
CA ASP A 255 22.45 -15.59 -19.79
C ASP A 255 23.14 -14.30 -20.27
N ASP A 256 22.40 -13.18 -20.42
CA ASP A 256 23.01 -11.88 -20.69
C ASP A 256 23.67 -11.35 -19.41
N PRO A 257 25.01 -11.17 -19.37
CA PRO A 257 25.72 -10.72 -18.17
C PRO A 257 25.35 -9.30 -17.73
N LYS A 258 24.56 -8.57 -18.53
CA LYS A 258 24.02 -7.25 -18.16
C LYS A 258 22.71 -7.33 -17.40
N ASN A 259 22.03 -8.47 -17.41
CA ASN A 259 20.85 -8.71 -16.59
C ASN A 259 21.31 -9.22 -15.22
N PRO A 260 21.17 -8.44 -14.14
CA PRO A 260 21.66 -8.86 -12.84
C PRO A 260 20.77 -9.97 -12.26
N ALA A 261 21.42 -11.02 -11.76
CA ALA A 261 20.81 -12.14 -11.03
C ALA A 261 21.51 -12.27 -9.68
N PRO A 262 21.14 -11.46 -8.68
CA PRO A 262 21.85 -11.43 -7.39
C PRO A 262 21.56 -12.65 -6.51
N GLY A 263 20.45 -13.35 -6.77
CA GLY A 263 20.07 -14.61 -6.12
C GLY A 263 19.29 -14.46 -4.82
N ASP A 264 19.09 -13.23 -4.35
CA ASP A 264 18.42 -12.87 -3.09
C ASP A 264 17.32 -11.79 -3.29
N LEU A 265 16.67 -11.79 -4.46
CA LEU A 265 15.62 -10.83 -4.79
C LEU A 265 14.39 -11.06 -3.90
N SER A 266 13.99 -9.99 -3.19
CA SER A 266 12.81 -9.97 -2.34
C SER A 266 11.59 -9.47 -3.12
N LEU A 267 10.42 -10.05 -2.82
CA LEU A 267 9.11 -9.66 -3.39
C LEU A 267 8.27 -8.87 -2.39
N ILE A 268 8.38 -9.20 -1.09
CA ILE A 268 7.72 -8.48 0.01
C ILE A 268 8.71 -8.31 1.16
N ILE A 269 8.90 -7.08 1.62
CA ILE A 269 9.76 -6.75 2.76
C ILE A 269 8.93 -5.97 3.78
N ARG A 270 8.93 -6.40 5.03
CA ARG A 270 8.32 -5.69 6.16
C ARG A 270 9.40 -5.16 7.09
N ILE A 271 9.17 -3.96 7.62
CA ILE A 271 10.05 -3.32 8.58
C ILE A 271 9.21 -2.73 9.71
N ASP A 272 9.47 -3.20 10.93
CA ASP A 272 8.76 -2.81 12.15
C ASP A 272 9.65 -1.98 13.07
N TYR A 273 9.10 -0.90 13.61
CA TYR A 273 9.72 0.02 14.56
C TYR A 273 8.99 -0.10 15.91
N PRO A 274 9.47 -0.96 16.81
CA PRO A 274 8.80 -1.21 18.09
C PRO A 274 9.02 -0.06 19.08
N ASN A 275 8.27 -0.10 20.18
CA ASN A 275 8.46 0.78 21.36
C ASN A 275 8.18 2.28 21.11
N ILE A 276 7.31 2.60 20.15
CA ILE A 276 6.87 3.98 19.92
C ILE A 276 5.81 4.34 20.96
N SER A 277 5.92 5.55 21.52
CA SER A 277 4.96 6.07 22.50
C SER A 277 3.78 6.75 21.81
N ALA A 278 2.56 6.26 22.08
CA ALA A 278 1.31 6.86 21.61
C ALA A 278 0.30 6.99 22.76
N TYR A 279 -0.65 7.93 22.66
CA TYR A 279 -1.70 8.11 23.67
C TYR A 279 -3.03 7.58 23.13
N ASP A 280 -3.65 6.65 23.85
CA ASP A 280 -4.97 6.13 23.48
C ASP A 280 -5.72 5.58 24.71
N GLN A 281 -6.96 5.13 24.49
CA GLN A 281 -7.72 4.48 25.54
C GLN A 281 -7.13 3.10 25.82
N VAL A 282 -6.68 2.89 27.06
CA VAL A 282 -6.10 1.61 27.49
C VAL A 282 -7.09 0.77 28.27
N THR A 283 -6.89 -0.55 28.27
CA THR A 283 -7.69 -1.47 29.09
C THR A 283 -7.50 -1.14 30.58
N THR A 284 -8.55 -0.71 31.26
CA THR A 284 -8.53 -0.53 32.71
C THR A 284 -8.73 -1.87 33.42
N GLY A 285 -7.89 -2.13 34.41
CA GLY A 285 -8.13 -3.22 35.36
C GLY A 285 -9.54 -3.08 35.96
N SER A 286 -10.23 -4.22 36.04
CA SER A 286 -11.61 -4.42 36.47
C SER A 286 -12.12 -3.40 37.49
N GLY A 287 -13.12 -2.59 37.10
CA GLY A 287 -13.96 -1.82 38.02
C GLY A 287 -13.61 -0.33 38.11
N GLY A 288 -14.22 0.48 37.25
CA GLY A 288 -14.17 1.94 37.39
C GLY A 288 -14.84 2.66 36.23
N ILE A 289 -15.86 3.45 36.57
CA ILE A 289 -16.71 4.24 35.69
C ILE A 289 -15.91 5.09 34.68
N VAL A 290 -16.46 5.14 33.47
CA VAL A 290 -16.15 6.00 32.32
C VAL A 290 -15.65 7.41 32.74
N SER A 291 -14.34 7.59 32.83
CA SER A 291 -13.72 8.91 32.94
C SER A 291 -12.26 8.83 32.46
N GLY A 292 -12.02 9.28 31.22
CA GLY A 292 -10.71 9.68 30.71
C GLY A 292 -9.55 8.68 30.84
N ASN A 293 -9.68 7.48 30.24
CA ASN A 293 -8.61 6.47 30.26
C ASN A 293 -7.56 6.65 29.15
N LEU A 294 -7.31 7.87 28.70
CA LEU A 294 -6.22 8.16 27.77
C LEU A 294 -4.89 7.99 28.52
N ARG A 295 -4.07 7.03 28.09
CA ARG A 295 -2.74 6.80 28.65
C ARG A 295 -1.75 6.53 27.53
N GLU A 296 -0.49 6.72 27.87
CA GLU A 296 0.63 6.30 27.04
C GLU A 296 0.62 4.77 26.89
N LEU A 297 0.71 4.30 25.65
CA LEU A 297 0.90 2.92 25.27
C LEU A 297 2.07 2.79 24.30
N SER A 298 2.68 1.62 24.31
CA SER A 298 3.72 1.26 23.36
C SER A 298 3.06 0.65 22.14
N VAL A 299 3.36 1.20 20.97
CA VAL A 299 2.88 0.75 19.65
C VAL A 299 4.07 0.45 18.75
N THR A 300 3.79 -0.19 17.61
CA THR A 300 4.78 -0.49 16.58
C THR A 300 4.46 0.35 15.35
N GLY A 301 5.44 1.00 14.73
CA GLY A 301 5.27 1.56 13.38
C GLY A 301 5.69 0.52 12.37
N SER A 302 4.97 0.35 11.26
CA SER A 302 5.32 -0.68 10.27
C SER A 302 5.29 -0.12 8.87
N ILE A 303 6.22 -0.56 8.04
CA ILE A 303 6.18 -0.32 6.60
C ILE A 303 6.42 -1.63 5.84
N VAL A 304 5.60 -1.87 4.84
CA VAL A 304 5.75 -3.00 3.92
C VAL A 304 6.00 -2.46 2.52
N PHE A 305 7.02 -3.02 1.87
CA PHE A 305 7.29 -2.81 0.45
C PHE A 305 6.90 -4.06 -0.33
N VAL A 306 6.18 -3.88 -1.43
CA VAL A 306 5.74 -4.93 -2.35
C VAL A 306 6.28 -4.61 -3.73
N ALA A 307 6.93 -5.59 -4.37
CA ALA A 307 7.66 -5.41 -5.62
C ALA A 307 6.78 -5.19 -6.86
N ASP A 308 5.47 -5.08 -6.70
CA ASP A 308 4.48 -5.02 -7.77
C ASP A 308 3.22 -4.32 -7.25
N ASP A 309 2.69 -3.39 -8.03
CA ASP A 309 1.42 -2.73 -7.76
C ASP A 309 0.22 -3.56 -8.24
N GLU A 310 0.37 -4.37 -9.29
CA GLU A 310 -0.70 -5.23 -9.82
C GLU A 310 -1.11 -6.33 -8.81
N ALA A 311 -0.25 -6.63 -7.83
CA ALA A 311 -0.57 -7.51 -6.70
C ALA A 311 -1.82 -7.07 -5.90
N PHE A 312 -2.18 -5.78 -5.95
CA PHE A 312 -3.37 -5.22 -5.30
C PHE A 312 -4.53 -4.95 -6.27
N SER A 313 -4.32 -5.18 -7.56
CA SER A 313 -5.34 -4.93 -8.58
C SER A 313 -6.53 -5.86 -8.42
N ASN A 314 -7.72 -5.40 -8.84
CA ASN A 314 -8.95 -6.20 -8.90
C ASN A 314 -8.72 -7.54 -9.58
N ARG A 315 -7.84 -7.57 -10.60
CA ARG A 315 -7.45 -8.78 -11.31
C ARG A 315 -6.92 -9.89 -10.40
N LEU A 316 -6.05 -9.53 -9.46
CA LEU A 316 -5.35 -10.47 -8.57
C LEU A 316 -5.96 -10.50 -7.17
N TRP A 317 -6.92 -9.62 -6.87
CA TRP A 317 -7.47 -9.47 -5.53
C TRP A 317 -8.28 -10.70 -5.11
N THR A 318 -9.31 -11.07 -5.88
CA THR A 318 -10.18 -12.23 -5.60
C THR A 318 -9.98 -13.34 -6.63
N LEU A 319 -10.24 -14.59 -6.23
CA LEU A 319 -10.24 -15.72 -7.17
C LEU A 319 -11.29 -15.54 -8.28
N GLU A 320 -12.48 -15.00 -7.97
CA GLU A 320 -13.55 -14.79 -8.94
C GLU A 320 -13.09 -13.88 -10.10
N ALA A 321 -12.49 -12.73 -9.77
CA ALA A 321 -11.92 -11.82 -10.76
C ALA A 321 -10.74 -12.44 -11.53
N ALA A 322 -9.90 -13.21 -10.84
CA ALA A 322 -8.77 -13.88 -11.45
C ALA A 322 -9.21 -14.95 -12.46
N GLU A 323 -10.26 -15.73 -12.16
CA GLU A 323 -10.83 -16.73 -13.06
C GLU A 323 -11.42 -16.09 -14.33
N GLU A 324 -12.07 -14.93 -14.22
CA GLU A 324 -12.52 -14.16 -15.39
C GLU A 324 -11.36 -13.72 -16.30
N THR A 325 -10.18 -13.52 -15.71
CA THR A 325 -8.95 -13.16 -16.43
C THR A 325 -8.02 -14.35 -16.67
N ARG A 326 -8.60 -15.57 -16.69
CA ARG A 326 -7.96 -16.83 -17.09
C ARG A 326 -6.93 -17.37 -16.11
N MET A 327 -7.00 -17.00 -14.84
CA MET A 327 -6.14 -17.54 -13.80
C MET A 327 -6.81 -18.73 -13.09
N SER A 328 -6.06 -19.46 -12.27
CA SER A 328 -6.57 -20.60 -11.52
C SER A 328 -6.03 -20.59 -10.10
N ALA A 329 -6.84 -21.10 -9.17
CA ALA A 329 -6.45 -21.33 -7.78
C ALA A 329 -5.33 -22.38 -7.60
N SER A 330 -4.96 -23.12 -8.66
CA SER A 330 -3.98 -24.20 -8.61
C SER A 330 -2.99 -24.13 -9.79
N CYS A 331 -1.78 -24.62 -9.54
CA CYS A 331 -0.72 -24.82 -10.52
C CYS A 331 -0.46 -26.30 -10.88
N GLU A 332 -1.24 -27.24 -10.34
CA GLU A 332 -0.98 -28.70 -10.40
C GLU A 332 -0.93 -29.29 -11.82
N GLN A 333 -1.63 -28.67 -12.77
CA GLN A 333 -2.01 -29.37 -13.99
C GLN A 333 -0.92 -29.32 -15.09
N TYR A 334 0.06 -28.40 -15.04
CA TYR A 334 0.90 -28.13 -16.21
C TYR A 334 2.36 -27.71 -15.95
N THR A 335 2.83 -27.49 -14.72
CA THR A 335 4.22 -27.08 -14.45
C THR A 335 4.90 -27.97 -13.41
N ASN A 336 6.22 -28.16 -13.54
CA ASN A 336 7.07 -28.67 -12.44
C ASN A 336 7.49 -27.53 -11.48
N HIS A 337 6.78 -26.40 -11.53
CA HIS A 337 7.12 -25.11 -10.94
C HIS A 337 5.92 -24.62 -10.13
N CYS A 338 5.27 -25.54 -9.43
CA CYS A 338 4.03 -25.31 -8.72
C CYS A 338 4.31 -25.07 -7.23
N TRP A 339 3.73 -24.04 -6.63
CA TRP A 339 3.89 -23.80 -5.20
C TRP A 339 3.32 -24.95 -4.36
N LEU A 340 2.35 -25.72 -4.89
CA LEU A 340 1.81 -26.91 -4.24
C LEU A 340 2.82 -28.06 -4.11
N ASP A 341 3.92 -28.02 -4.86
CA ASP A 341 5.06 -28.93 -4.66
C ASP A 341 5.89 -28.56 -3.42
N ILE A 342 5.75 -27.33 -2.93
CA ILE A 342 6.48 -26.78 -1.79
C ILE A 342 5.62 -26.79 -0.52
N VAL A 343 4.40 -26.23 -0.58
CA VAL A 343 3.42 -26.19 0.51
C VAL A 343 2.17 -26.98 0.11
N ARG A 344 1.74 -27.93 0.95
CA ARG A 344 0.61 -28.80 0.60
C ARG A 344 -0.72 -28.12 0.89
N GLU A 345 -1.72 -28.43 0.05
CA GLU A 345 -3.14 -28.06 0.26
C GLU A 345 -3.35 -26.55 0.44
N THR A 346 -2.46 -25.71 -0.10
CA THR A 346 -2.51 -24.25 -0.03
C THR A 346 -2.91 -23.68 -1.38
N TYR A 347 -4.19 -23.74 -1.71
CA TYR A 347 -4.71 -23.14 -2.95
C TYR A 347 -4.70 -21.62 -2.85
N TRP A 348 -4.54 -20.94 -3.99
CA TRP A 348 -4.60 -19.48 -4.03
C TRP A 348 -6.05 -19.03 -4.19
N GLY A 349 -6.58 -18.31 -3.20
CA GLY A 349 -7.94 -17.77 -3.17
C GLY A 349 -8.06 -16.33 -3.71
N GLY A 350 -6.95 -15.76 -4.17
CA GLY A 350 -6.80 -14.32 -4.40
C GLY A 350 -5.74 -13.74 -3.46
N ASN A 351 -5.16 -12.62 -3.85
CA ASN A 351 -4.20 -11.92 -2.98
C ASN A 351 -4.88 -11.28 -1.75
N GLU A 352 -6.21 -11.16 -1.77
CA GLU A 352 -6.99 -10.64 -0.63
C GLU A 352 -6.75 -11.41 0.66
N ASP A 353 -6.64 -12.74 0.58
CA ASP A 353 -6.48 -13.61 1.76
C ASP A 353 -5.19 -13.25 2.51
N TYR A 354 -4.09 -13.03 1.77
CA TYR A 354 -2.81 -12.69 2.34
C TYR A 354 -2.76 -11.23 2.80
N PHE A 355 -3.15 -10.27 1.95
CA PHE A 355 -3.01 -8.85 2.28
C PHE A 355 -3.97 -8.39 3.38
N SER A 356 -5.18 -8.97 3.47
CA SER A 356 -6.10 -8.68 4.57
C SER A 356 -5.53 -9.16 5.90
N LEU A 357 -4.93 -10.36 5.92
CA LEU A 357 -4.25 -10.90 7.09
C LEU A 357 -3.00 -10.10 7.47
N LEU A 358 -2.21 -9.65 6.48
CA LEU A 358 -1.04 -8.81 6.71
C LEU A 358 -1.42 -7.44 7.28
N ILE A 359 -2.46 -6.80 6.72
CA ILE A 359 -2.98 -5.52 7.24
C ILE A 359 -3.47 -5.72 8.67
N ASP A 360 -4.26 -6.76 8.93
CA ASP A 360 -4.73 -7.10 10.27
C ASP A 360 -3.58 -7.39 11.25
N ASP A 361 -2.46 -7.95 10.79
CA ASP A 361 -1.26 -8.17 11.60
C ASP A 361 -0.47 -6.91 11.91
N MET A 362 -0.33 -6.05 10.92
CA MET A 362 0.30 -4.76 11.13
C MET A 362 -0.53 -3.92 12.10
N MET A 363 -1.86 -3.97 11.97
CA MET A 363 -2.77 -3.17 12.77
C MET A 363 -2.80 -3.69 14.22
N GLU A 364 -2.83 -2.78 15.20
CA GLU A 364 -2.63 -3.04 16.64
C GLU A 364 -3.75 -3.87 17.32
N HIS A 365 -4.39 -4.79 16.60
CA HIS A 365 -5.43 -5.71 17.05
C HIS A 365 -4.91 -6.72 18.08
N ASP A 366 -3.62 -7.06 18.04
CA ASP A 366 -2.99 -7.96 19.02
C ASP A 366 -2.52 -7.22 20.30
N ASN A 367 -2.50 -5.88 20.29
CA ASN A 367 -2.01 -5.05 21.38
C ASN A 367 -2.98 -5.06 22.58
N LYS A 368 -2.76 -5.98 23.51
CA LYS A 368 -3.57 -6.19 24.72
C LYS A 368 -3.63 -4.98 25.67
N LYS A 369 -2.78 -3.96 25.49
CA LYS A 369 -2.82 -2.73 26.28
C LYS A 369 -3.90 -1.76 25.78
N LEU A 370 -4.22 -1.81 24.48
CA LEU A 370 -5.31 -1.04 23.91
C LEU A 370 -6.64 -1.47 24.54
N ALA A 371 -7.59 -0.53 24.66
CA ALA A 371 -8.92 -0.86 25.17
C ALA A 371 -9.58 -1.90 24.26
N LYS A 372 -10.13 -2.96 24.87
CA LYS A 372 -10.83 -4.03 24.15
C LYS A 372 -11.91 -3.50 23.19
N SER A 373 -12.63 -2.44 23.57
CA SER A 373 -13.67 -1.82 22.73
C SER A 373 -13.13 -1.14 21.47
N ILE A 374 -11.86 -0.74 21.46
CA ILE A 374 -11.21 -0.19 20.26
C ILE A 374 -10.66 -1.35 19.43
N ARG A 375 -9.91 -2.23 20.08
CA ARG A 375 -9.17 -3.31 19.44
C ARG A 375 -10.06 -4.31 18.70
N ASP A 376 -11.20 -4.65 19.30
CA ASP A 376 -12.14 -5.63 18.74
C ASP A 376 -13.12 -4.99 17.71
N ASP A 377 -13.05 -3.68 17.47
CA ASP A 377 -13.89 -2.95 16.51
C ASP A 377 -13.01 -2.26 15.46
N LYS A 378 -12.86 -2.94 14.30
CA LYS A 378 -12.05 -2.51 13.15
C LYS A 378 -12.46 -1.13 12.61
N GLY A 379 -13.68 -0.67 12.86
CA GLY A 379 -14.13 0.68 12.49
C GLY A 379 -13.41 1.81 13.23
N ASN A 380 -12.67 1.51 14.32
CA ASN A 380 -11.80 2.47 15.00
C ASN A 380 -10.43 2.63 14.35
N PHE A 381 -10.15 1.86 13.31
CA PHE A 381 -8.90 1.86 12.57
C PHE A 381 -9.14 2.40 11.16
N GLN A 382 -8.13 3.08 10.62
CA GLN A 382 -8.25 3.83 9.38
C GLN A 382 -7.33 3.27 8.31
N ILE A 383 -7.83 3.16 7.09
CA ILE A 383 -7.02 2.86 5.91
C ILE A 383 -7.18 4.02 4.94
N VAL A 384 -6.06 4.62 4.55
CA VAL A 384 -6.01 5.81 3.71
C VAL A 384 -5.31 5.48 2.40
N PHE A 385 -6.01 5.60 1.28
CA PHE A 385 -5.42 5.44 -0.05
C PHE A 385 -4.79 6.76 -0.54
N ASP A 386 -3.53 6.72 -0.97
CA ASP A 386 -2.80 7.87 -1.53
C ASP A 386 -3.14 8.07 -3.02
N GLU A 387 -4.25 8.74 -3.27
CA GLU A 387 -4.70 9.10 -4.62
C GLU A 387 -3.94 10.30 -5.21
N SER A 388 -3.11 10.98 -4.40
CA SER A 388 -2.39 12.17 -4.84
C SER A 388 -1.33 11.88 -5.92
N ARG A 389 -0.98 10.59 -6.10
CA ARG A 389 0.12 10.12 -6.95
C ARG A 389 -0.30 9.59 -8.31
N HIS A 390 -1.55 9.23 -8.50
CA HIS A 390 -2.09 8.89 -9.82
C HIS A 390 -2.23 10.15 -10.67
N VAL A 391 -2.06 10.04 -11.99
CA VAL A 391 -2.07 11.19 -12.90
C VAL A 391 -3.46 11.83 -12.94
N THR A 392 -3.65 12.83 -12.09
CA THR A 392 -4.45 14.02 -12.41
C THR A 392 -3.56 14.89 -13.30
N GLY A 393 -3.96 15.19 -14.54
CA GLY A 393 -3.07 15.68 -15.61
C GLY A 393 -1.99 16.70 -15.19
N VAL A 394 -0.78 16.58 -15.76
CA VAL A 394 0.47 17.40 -15.57
C VAL A 394 0.28 18.92 -15.38
N ILE A 395 -0.85 19.49 -15.78
CA ILE A 395 -1.18 20.93 -15.66
C ILE A 395 -1.98 21.25 -14.37
N SER A 396 -2.56 20.25 -13.70
CA SER A 396 -3.27 20.35 -12.41
C SER A 396 -2.37 20.11 -11.19
N ALA A 397 -1.16 19.57 -11.38
CA ALA A 397 -0.17 19.38 -10.30
C ALA A 397 0.17 20.69 -9.54
N PRO A 398 0.38 21.86 -10.21
CA PRO A 398 0.63 23.12 -9.51
C PRO A 398 -0.57 23.59 -8.67
N PHE A 399 -1.77 23.11 -9.00
CA PHE A 399 -3.01 23.52 -8.36
C PHE A 399 -3.29 22.73 -7.08
N VAL A 400 -3.08 21.40 -7.10
CA VAL A 400 -3.13 20.55 -5.91
C VAL A 400 -2.02 20.94 -4.93
N GLU A 401 -0.82 21.22 -5.45
CA GLU A 401 0.33 21.70 -4.66
C GLU A 401 0.07 23.09 -4.04
N ALA A 402 -0.56 24.01 -4.79
CA ALA A 402 -0.96 25.32 -4.26
C ALA A 402 -2.08 25.23 -3.22
N MET A 403 -3.05 24.32 -3.37
CA MET A 403 -4.10 24.05 -2.37
C MET A 403 -3.49 23.51 -1.07
N GLY A 404 -2.54 22.56 -1.15
CA GLY A 404 -1.79 22.09 0.01
C GLY A 404 -1.03 23.23 0.72
N THR A 405 -0.42 24.13 -0.05
CA THR A 405 0.32 25.30 0.49
C THR A 405 -0.60 26.32 1.18
N VAL A 406 -1.77 26.63 0.60
CA VAL A 406 -2.75 27.56 1.19
C VAL A 406 -3.38 26.99 2.47
N VAL A 407 -3.57 25.67 2.53
CA VAL A 407 -4.09 24.99 3.72
C VAL A 407 -3.04 24.87 4.84
N LEU A 408 -1.76 24.73 4.51
CA LEU A 408 -0.68 24.81 5.51
C LEU A 408 -0.57 26.22 6.13
N LEU A 409 -0.83 27.27 5.35
CA LEU A 409 -0.79 28.66 5.81
C LEU A 409 -2.04 29.07 6.60
N THR A 410 -3.16 28.40 6.40
CA THR A 410 -4.40 28.63 7.15
C THR A 410 -4.48 27.59 8.26
N SER A 411 -4.10 27.96 9.50
CA SER A 411 -4.14 27.09 10.70
C SER A 411 -5.57 26.67 11.13
N ASN A 412 -6.50 26.53 10.19
CA ASN A 412 -7.89 26.18 10.42
C ASN A 412 -8.10 24.67 10.24
N THR A 413 -8.36 23.99 11.35
CA THR A 413 -8.63 22.55 11.43
C THR A 413 -9.79 22.09 10.54
N PHE A 414 -10.78 22.94 10.27
CA PHE A 414 -11.91 22.62 9.41
C PHE A 414 -11.52 22.58 7.91
N LEU A 415 -10.70 23.52 7.45
CA LEU A 415 -10.21 23.54 6.05
C LEU A 415 -9.21 22.42 5.78
N LYS A 416 -8.39 22.07 6.77
CA LYS A 416 -7.52 20.89 6.73
C LYS A 416 -8.33 19.58 6.60
N TRP A 417 -9.43 19.46 7.34
CA TRP A 417 -10.36 18.33 7.22
C TRP A 417 -11.07 18.26 5.87
N LEU A 418 -11.35 19.41 5.24
CA LEU A 418 -12.06 19.48 3.96
C LEU A 418 -11.20 19.06 2.76
N VAL A 419 -9.87 19.12 2.87
CA VAL A 419 -8.92 18.60 1.86
C VAL A 419 -8.61 17.11 2.07
N VAL A 420 -8.75 16.61 3.31
CA VAL A 420 -8.68 15.18 3.66
C VAL A 420 -9.94 14.42 3.20
N LEU A 421 -11.01 15.11 2.80
CA LEU A 421 -12.25 14.49 2.34
C LEU A 421 -12.65 15.03 0.96
N ASN A 422 -12.34 14.26 -0.08
CA ASN A 422 -13.27 14.16 -1.20
C ASN A 422 -14.00 12.81 -1.01
N VAL A 423 -14.90 12.80 -0.02
CA VAL A 423 -15.84 11.71 0.21
C VAL A 423 -16.99 11.90 -0.77
N GLY A 424 -16.99 11.08 -1.80
CA GLY A 424 -18.00 11.01 -2.85
C GLY A 424 -17.61 9.94 -3.84
#